data_AF-A0A4T2A1H0-F1
#
_entry.id   AF-A0A4T2A1H0-F1
#
_cell.length_a   1.000
_cell.length_b   1.000
_cell.length_c   1.000
_cell.angle_alpha   90.00
_cell.angle_beta   90.00
_cell.angle_gamma   90.00
#
_symmetry.space_group_name_H-M   'P 1'
#
loop_
_entity.id
_entity.type
_entity.pdbx_description
1 polymer ?
#
loop_
_entity_poly.entity_id
_entity_poly.type
_entity_poly.pdbx_seq_one_letter_code
_entity_poly.pdbx_strand_id
1 'polypeptide(L)'
;MSLVNDMLRDLEARRAAPTERVQLDGLYSVDEIAAARRDRFERLRRGSIWFVAVIVIALLVVLMIGWVVKGVPTLATVAKPVEQPLAVVPHAKILDVLPQHDSRGLVLQLLLDRSVSYQRSEESGAVSLRLKAVQLPGELQQGRVQRDGRSMSWRVENKGADVQVLLVGLGDSLEVSDRLEVAGDRWMLWIEVPLTMPSSTLAPVEALQDLPAAENAPSMLEPTLPAWVSAPLASDVASPVPIEPAAELAAVALPSGPPQVKIEAHRPDGLELARQALQRGDTARAIAELEALQKTRSRDPQVLRWLARAYLAAGDQQRLLSWLPEQLVQLPYDSELRLLLARSQLQAGDARAAVATLEQSPPRLEQEPNYFALLAAAYQQTEQWQMSADLYRQMIALRPTQATWQLGLGIALEQLDQPAQAGRHYRLALQGVGLDDSARRFASERGNILGRQ
;
A
#
# COMPACT_ATOMS: atom_id res chain seq x y z
N MET A 1 5.74 14.48 1.33
CA MET A 1 6.24 15.78 1.84
C MET A 1 6.27 15.66 3.36
N SER A 2 7.43 15.84 3.98
CA SER A 2 7.64 15.54 5.40
C SER A 2 6.82 16.48 6.29
N LEU A 3 6.03 15.94 7.22
CA LEU A 3 5.22 16.70 8.19
C LEU A 3 6.09 17.58 9.11
N VAL A 4 7.37 17.22 9.23
CA VAL A 4 8.41 18.03 9.89
C VAL A 4 8.69 19.33 9.12
N ASN A 5 8.56 19.36 7.79
CA ASN A 5 8.74 20.60 7.02
C ASN A 5 7.62 21.61 7.24
N ASP A 6 6.38 21.15 7.32
CA ASP A 6 5.25 22.05 7.56
C ASP A 6 5.31 22.60 8.99
N MET A 7 5.79 21.80 9.95
CA MET A 7 6.07 22.25 11.31
C MET A 7 7.26 23.22 11.39
N LEU A 8 8.34 23.00 10.64
CA LEU A 8 9.46 23.95 10.57
C LEU A 8 9.04 25.30 9.98
N ARG A 9 8.20 25.30 8.95
CA ARG A 9 7.61 26.52 8.38
C ARG A 9 6.71 27.28 9.37
N ASP A 10 5.94 26.56 10.18
CA ASP A 10 5.10 27.18 11.21
C ASP A 10 5.94 27.71 12.39
N LEU A 11 7.01 27.01 12.78
CA LEU A 11 7.95 27.48 13.81
C LEU A 11 8.76 28.70 13.34
N GLU A 12 9.16 28.77 12.07
CA GLU A 12 9.75 29.97 11.45
C GLU A 12 8.76 31.14 11.44
N ALA A 13 7.50 30.89 11.08
CA ALA A 13 6.45 31.91 11.08
C ALA A 13 6.15 32.46 12.48
N ARG A 14 6.25 31.63 13.52
CA ARG A 14 6.00 32.01 14.93
C ARG A 14 7.22 32.63 15.62
N ARG A 15 8.45 32.29 15.21
CA ARG A 15 9.70 32.84 15.80
C ARG A 15 10.10 34.22 15.27
N ALA A 16 9.47 34.73 14.22
CA ALA A 16 9.69 36.10 13.75
C ALA A 16 9.14 37.11 14.78
N ALA A 17 9.98 37.53 15.72
CA ALA A 17 9.66 38.54 16.73
C ALA A 17 9.34 39.91 16.06
N PRO A 18 8.50 40.76 16.69
CA PRO A 18 8.06 42.04 16.10
C PRO A 18 9.20 43.02 15.79
N THR A 19 10.38 42.83 16.41
CA THR A 19 11.52 43.74 16.32
C THR A 19 12.43 43.48 15.11
N GLU A 20 12.34 42.32 14.47
CA GLU A 20 13.00 42.09 13.17
C GLU A 20 12.22 42.68 12.00
N ARG A 21 10.95 43.07 12.23
CA ARG A 21 10.13 43.80 11.23
C ARG A 21 10.55 45.25 11.01
N VAL A 22 11.52 45.78 11.77
CA VAL A 22 11.89 47.21 11.76
C VAL A 22 13.32 47.47 11.26
N GLN A 23 14.12 46.43 10.96
CA GLN A 23 15.54 46.60 10.60
C GLN A 23 15.94 46.03 9.24
N LEU A 24 15.02 45.93 8.29
CA LEU A 24 15.34 45.76 6.86
C LEU A 24 14.39 46.58 5.97
N ASP A 25 14.01 47.77 6.45
CA ASP A 25 13.38 48.80 5.62
C ASP A 25 14.49 49.59 4.92
N GLY A 26 14.76 49.23 3.67
CA GLY A 26 15.75 49.93 2.85
C GLY A 26 16.71 49.00 2.11
N LEU A 27 16.19 48.23 1.15
CA LEU A 27 16.83 47.98 -0.15
C LEU A 27 15.79 47.33 -1.07
N TYR A 28 15.11 48.19 -1.82
CA TYR A 28 14.24 47.79 -2.92
C TYR A 28 15.08 47.12 -4.03
N SER A 29 14.68 45.92 -4.45
CA SER A 29 14.63 45.63 -5.88
C SER A 29 13.15 45.64 -6.27
N VAL A 30 12.78 46.76 -6.89
CA VAL A 30 11.52 46.97 -7.58
C VAL A 30 11.40 45.91 -8.66
N ASP A 31 10.38 45.06 -8.57
CA ASP A 31 9.71 44.56 -9.76
C ASP A 31 8.20 44.90 -9.64
N GLU A 32 7.95 46.22 -9.67
CA GLU A 32 6.62 46.85 -9.71
C GLU A 32 5.76 46.42 -10.91
N ILE A 33 6.32 45.62 -11.84
CA ILE A 33 5.61 45.10 -13.00
C ILE A 33 4.78 43.84 -12.64
N ALA A 34 5.06 43.16 -11.52
CA ALA A 34 4.33 41.96 -11.09
C ALA A 34 3.07 42.27 -10.25
N ALA A 35 3.10 43.32 -9.42
CA ALA A 35 1.97 43.69 -8.56
C ALA A 35 0.80 44.31 -9.34
N ALA A 36 1.09 45.09 -10.39
CA ALA A 36 0.05 45.69 -11.23
C ALA A 36 -0.65 44.71 -12.20
N ARG A 37 -0.17 43.45 -12.29
CA ARG A 37 -0.83 42.37 -13.06
C ARG A 37 -1.87 41.60 -12.25
N ARG A 38 -1.73 41.49 -10.93
CA ARG A 38 -2.68 40.74 -10.09
C ARG A 38 -4.02 41.45 -9.93
N ASP A 39 -4.02 42.78 -9.79
CA ASP A 39 -5.27 43.57 -9.67
C ASP A 39 -6.02 43.76 -11.00
N ARG A 40 -5.33 43.63 -12.15
CA ARG A 40 -5.98 43.62 -13.46
C ARG A 40 -6.57 42.24 -13.80
N PHE A 41 -5.95 41.15 -13.33
CA PHE A 41 -6.40 39.79 -13.60
C PHE A 41 -7.74 39.46 -12.91
N GLU A 42 -8.01 39.97 -11.71
CA GLU A 42 -9.30 39.72 -11.04
C GLU A 42 -10.47 40.48 -11.67
N ARG A 43 -10.24 41.69 -12.21
CA ARG A 43 -11.27 42.43 -12.96
C ARG A 43 -11.52 41.82 -14.35
N LEU A 44 -10.47 41.33 -15.01
CA LEU A 44 -10.58 40.58 -16.27
C LEU A 44 -11.31 39.25 -16.10
N ARG A 45 -11.16 38.57 -14.95
CA ARG A 45 -11.85 37.29 -14.68
C ARG A 45 -13.36 37.46 -14.44
N ARG A 46 -13.81 38.59 -13.88
CA ARG A 46 -15.25 38.91 -13.81
C ARG A 46 -15.82 39.38 -15.15
N GLY A 47 -15.01 40.10 -15.96
CA GLY A 47 -15.39 40.48 -17.32
C GLY A 47 -15.46 39.31 -18.29
N SER A 48 -14.54 38.33 -18.19
CA SER A 48 -14.52 37.17 -19.09
C SER A 48 -15.67 36.20 -18.83
N ILE A 49 -16.14 36.07 -17.59
CA ILE A 49 -17.34 35.28 -17.27
C ILE A 49 -18.57 35.88 -17.95
N TRP A 50 -18.72 37.21 -17.94
CA TRP A 50 -19.80 37.90 -18.64
C TRP A 50 -19.69 37.75 -20.17
N PHE A 51 -18.47 37.84 -20.72
CA PHE A 51 -18.24 37.68 -22.15
C PHE A 51 -18.53 36.25 -22.64
N VAL A 52 -18.13 35.23 -21.87
CA VAL A 52 -18.44 33.83 -22.15
C VAL A 52 -19.95 33.57 -22.03
N ALA A 53 -20.63 34.16 -21.05
CA ALA A 53 -22.08 34.04 -20.93
C ALA A 53 -22.81 34.66 -22.14
N VAL A 54 -22.38 35.83 -22.62
CA VAL A 54 -22.94 36.48 -23.81
C VAL A 54 -22.69 35.66 -25.08
N ILE A 55 -21.51 35.06 -25.23
CA ILE A 55 -21.21 34.15 -26.35
C ILE A 55 -22.09 32.91 -26.31
N VAL A 56 -22.29 32.29 -25.14
CA VAL A 56 -23.17 31.12 -24.99
C VAL A 56 -24.62 31.47 -25.31
N ILE A 57 -25.10 32.64 -24.86
CA ILE A 57 -26.45 33.12 -25.18
C ILE A 57 -26.59 33.40 -26.68
N ALA A 58 -25.60 34.05 -27.31
CA ALA A 58 -25.60 34.28 -28.75
C ALA A 58 -25.58 32.96 -29.55
N LEU A 59 -24.83 31.96 -29.10
CA LEU A 59 -24.74 30.65 -29.73
C LEU A 59 -26.05 29.85 -29.57
N LEU A 60 -26.72 29.99 -28.42
CA LEU A 60 -28.06 29.46 -28.21
C LEU A 60 -29.10 30.15 -29.10
N VAL A 61 -29.03 31.47 -29.27
CA VAL A 61 -29.93 32.22 -30.17
C VAL A 61 -29.71 31.83 -31.63
N VAL A 62 -28.47 31.65 -32.07
CA VAL A 62 -28.16 31.15 -33.43
C VAL A 62 -28.65 29.71 -33.62
N LEU A 63 -28.54 28.84 -32.60
CA LEU A 63 -29.07 27.48 -32.64
C LEU A 63 -30.60 27.46 -32.71
N MET A 64 -31.26 28.37 -31.98
CA MET A 64 -32.72 28.56 -31.96
C MET A 64 -33.24 29.05 -33.32
N ILE A 65 -32.54 30.01 -33.96
CA ILE A 65 -32.86 30.49 -35.31
C ILE A 65 -32.61 29.37 -36.35
N GLY A 66 -31.57 28.55 -36.17
CA GLY A 66 -31.29 27.39 -37.01
C GLY A 66 -32.38 26.31 -36.96
N TRP A 67 -33.04 26.15 -35.81
CA TRP A 67 -34.14 25.19 -35.61
C TRP A 67 -35.47 25.65 -36.23
N VAL A 68 -35.66 26.96 -36.41
CA VAL A 68 -36.87 27.53 -37.05
C VAL A 68 -36.79 27.49 -38.58
N VAL A 69 -35.58 27.41 -39.16
CA VAL A 69 -35.38 27.48 -40.62
C VAL A 69 -35.22 26.09 -41.27
N LYS A 70 -34.86 25.04 -40.53
CA LYS A 70 -34.71 23.68 -41.07
C LYS A 70 -35.76 22.75 -40.48
N GLY A 71 -36.82 22.55 -41.26
CA GLY A 71 -37.94 21.68 -40.95
C GLY A 71 -37.54 20.26 -40.51
N VAL A 72 -38.41 19.69 -39.69
CA VAL A 72 -38.36 18.35 -39.09
C VAL A 72 -37.96 17.28 -40.11
N PRO A 73 -36.92 16.46 -39.86
CA PRO A 73 -36.65 15.31 -40.70
C PRO A 73 -37.67 14.21 -40.41
N THR A 74 -38.29 13.74 -41.47
CA THR A 74 -39.25 12.63 -41.54
C THR A 74 -38.65 11.32 -41.02
N LEU A 75 -39.45 10.59 -40.23
CA LEU A 75 -39.21 9.22 -39.77
C LEU A 75 -38.85 8.31 -40.96
N ALA A 76 -37.61 7.82 -40.98
CA ALA A 76 -37.19 6.75 -41.86
C ALA A 76 -37.50 5.39 -41.23
N THR A 77 -38.05 4.54 -42.08
CA THR A 77 -38.61 3.21 -41.88
C THR A 77 -37.66 2.23 -41.19
N VAL A 78 -38.20 1.46 -40.22
CA VAL A 78 -37.53 0.31 -39.58
C VAL A 78 -37.21 -0.75 -40.64
N ALA A 79 -35.92 -0.95 -40.92
CA ALA A 79 -35.43 -2.13 -41.63
C ALA A 79 -35.14 -3.26 -40.63
N LYS A 80 -35.56 -4.47 -40.98
CA LYS A 80 -35.37 -5.72 -40.20
C LYS A 80 -33.89 -5.97 -39.85
N PRO A 81 -33.58 -6.58 -38.70
CA PRO A 81 -32.20 -6.92 -38.35
C PRO A 81 -31.71 -8.05 -39.25
N VAL A 82 -30.57 -7.82 -39.92
CA VAL A 82 -29.77 -8.86 -40.55
C VAL A 82 -28.86 -9.45 -39.48
N GLU A 83 -28.92 -10.76 -39.29
CA GLU A 83 -27.96 -11.52 -38.48
C GLU A 83 -26.54 -11.29 -39.00
N GLN A 84 -25.69 -10.68 -38.17
CA GLN A 84 -24.26 -10.59 -38.41
C GLN A 84 -23.61 -11.91 -37.94
N PRO A 85 -22.73 -12.54 -38.75
CA PRO A 85 -21.99 -13.72 -38.31
C PRO A 85 -21.04 -13.35 -37.15
N LEU A 86 -20.97 -14.25 -36.17
CA LEU A 86 -20.12 -14.19 -34.98
C LEU A 86 -18.71 -13.70 -35.33
N ALA A 87 -18.38 -12.49 -34.87
CA ALA A 87 -17.03 -11.95 -34.96
C ALA A 87 -16.09 -12.83 -34.14
N VAL A 88 -15.11 -13.45 -34.81
CA VAL A 88 -13.99 -14.15 -34.19
C VAL A 88 -13.24 -13.16 -33.31
N VAL A 89 -13.33 -13.31 -31.98
CA VAL A 89 -12.58 -12.47 -31.03
C VAL A 89 -11.09 -12.76 -31.26
N PRO A 90 -10.25 -11.77 -31.60
CA PRO A 90 -8.84 -12.01 -31.82
C PRO A 90 -8.16 -12.40 -30.51
N HIS A 91 -7.65 -13.64 -30.43
CA HIS A 91 -6.86 -14.12 -29.29
C HIS A 91 -5.50 -13.43 -29.26
N ALA A 92 -5.06 -12.99 -28.08
CA ALA A 92 -3.67 -12.58 -27.88
C ALA A 92 -2.74 -13.80 -28.00
N LYS A 93 -1.46 -13.58 -28.33
CA LYS A 93 -0.47 -14.66 -28.50
C LYS A 93 0.72 -14.44 -27.58
N ILE A 94 1.13 -15.50 -26.89
CA ILE A 94 2.45 -15.55 -26.25
C ILE A 94 3.47 -15.80 -27.36
N LEU A 95 4.40 -14.88 -27.55
CA LEU A 95 5.41 -14.97 -28.58
C LEU A 95 6.61 -15.79 -28.11
N ASP A 96 6.95 -15.69 -26.83
CA ASP A 96 8.07 -16.41 -26.25
C ASP A 96 7.91 -16.58 -24.73
N VAL A 97 8.52 -17.63 -24.17
CA VAL A 97 8.58 -17.93 -22.73
C VAL A 97 10.05 -18.07 -22.35
N LEU A 98 10.56 -17.09 -21.62
CA LEU A 98 11.97 -16.95 -21.27
C LEU A 98 12.18 -17.21 -19.77
N PRO A 99 12.55 -18.43 -19.37
CA PRO A 99 12.94 -18.70 -17.99
C PRO A 99 14.38 -18.24 -17.73
N GLN A 100 14.57 -17.48 -16.67
CA GLN A 100 15.89 -17.09 -16.15
C GLN A 100 16.01 -17.53 -14.70
N HIS A 101 17.16 -18.05 -14.31
CA HIS A 101 17.43 -18.47 -12.94
C HIS A 101 18.80 -17.96 -12.48
N ASP A 102 18.85 -17.28 -11.35
CA ASP A 102 20.07 -16.67 -10.80
C ASP A 102 20.28 -17.05 -9.32
N SER A 103 21.13 -16.31 -8.60
CA SER A 103 21.36 -16.53 -7.17
C SER A 103 20.17 -16.18 -6.27
N ARG A 104 19.19 -15.41 -6.76
CA ARG A 104 18.07 -14.85 -6.01
C ARG A 104 16.76 -15.63 -6.20
N GLY A 105 16.57 -16.26 -7.36
CA GLY A 105 15.36 -17.05 -7.61
C GLY A 105 15.14 -17.44 -9.06
N LEU A 106 13.87 -17.71 -9.38
CA LEU A 106 13.38 -17.91 -10.75
C LEU A 106 12.69 -16.63 -11.23
N VAL A 107 13.00 -16.21 -12.45
CA VAL A 107 12.29 -15.15 -13.17
C VAL A 107 11.77 -15.74 -14.48
N LEU A 108 10.45 -15.87 -14.60
CA LEU A 108 9.79 -16.32 -15.81
C LEU A 108 9.20 -15.12 -16.56
N GLN A 109 9.66 -14.90 -17.79
CA GLN A 109 9.21 -13.79 -18.64
C GLN A 109 8.37 -14.33 -19.79
N LEU A 110 7.14 -13.83 -19.93
CA LEU A 110 6.26 -14.18 -21.04
C LEU A 110 6.09 -12.94 -21.94
N LEU A 111 6.56 -13.04 -23.18
CA LEU A 111 6.42 -11.99 -24.17
C LEU A 111 5.09 -12.14 -24.90
N LEU A 112 4.29 -11.08 -24.96
CA LEU A 112 2.95 -11.09 -25.54
C LEU A 112 2.82 -10.05 -26.67
N ASP A 113 1.98 -10.35 -27.67
CA ASP A 113 1.69 -9.43 -28.78
C ASP A 113 0.83 -8.22 -28.37
N ARG A 114 0.07 -8.33 -27.27
CA ARG A 114 -0.80 -7.28 -26.74
C ARG A 114 -1.02 -7.42 -25.23
N SER A 115 -1.58 -6.40 -24.61
CA SER A 115 -1.96 -6.44 -23.19
C SER A 115 -3.05 -7.49 -22.96
N VAL A 116 -2.94 -8.22 -21.85
CA VAL A 116 -3.91 -9.27 -21.48
C VAL A 116 -4.30 -9.16 -20.02
N SER A 117 -5.53 -9.55 -19.72
CA SER A 117 -5.99 -9.75 -18.34
C SER A 117 -5.75 -11.20 -17.92
N TYR A 118 -5.28 -11.41 -16.70
CA TYR A 118 -5.12 -12.74 -16.12
C TYR A 118 -5.72 -12.83 -14.71
N GLN A 119 -6.04 -14.05 -14.29
CA GLN A 119 -6.51 -14.36 -12.94
C GLN A 119 -5.42 -15.16 -12.21
N ARG A 120 -5.06 -14.73 -11.00
CA ARG A 120 -4.11 -15.43 -10.14
C ARG A 120 -4.86 -16.19 -9.05
N SER A 121 -4.51 -17.45 -8.83
CA SER A 121 -5.01 -18.28 -7.74
C SER A 121 -3.85 -18.93 -7.01
N GLU A 122 -3.89 -18.91 -5.68
CA GLU A 122 -2.86 -19.48 -4.82
C GLU A 122 -3.48 -20.54 -3.93
N GLU A 123 -2.90 -21.74 -3.94
CA GLU A 123 -3.36 -22.86 -3.14
C GLU A 123 -2.14 -23.63 -2.66
N SER A 124 -1.89 -23.61 -1.35
CA SER A 124 -0.97 -24.51 -0.63
C SER A 124 0.31 -24.90 -1.41
N GLY A 125 1.16 -23.92 -1.71
CA GLY A 125 2.44 -24.15 -2.39
C GLY A 125 2.38 -24.15 -3.93
N ALA A 126 1.20 -23.96 -4.52
CA ALA A 126 1.02 -23.75 -5.95
C ALA A 126 0.43 -22.38 -6.28
N VAL A 127 0.96 -21.74 -7.32
CA VAL A 127 0.47 -20.48 -7.87
C VAL A 127 0.10 -20.69 -9.33
N SER A 128 -1.13 -20.35 -9.69
CA SER A 128 -1.64 -20.48 -11.06
C SER A 128 -2.07 -19.13 -11.59
N LEU A 129 -1.55 -18.73 -12.75
CA LEU A 129 -2.00 -17.56 -13.51
C LEU A 129 -2.73 -18.03 -14.78
N ARG A 130 -3.99 -17.64 -14.92
CA ARG A 130 -4.82 -17.96 -16.08
C ARG A 130 -5.01 -16.72 -16.95
N LEU A 131 -4.36 -16.68 -18.11
CA LEU A 131 -4.42 -15.60 -19.08
C LEU A 131 -5.62 -15.82 -20.01
N LYS A 132 -6.58 -14.90 -20.02
CA LYS A 132 -7.84 -15.08 -20.76
C LYS A 132 -7.69 -14.75 -22.24
N ALA A 133 -8.30 -15.56 -23.11
CA ALA A 133 -8.29 -15.36 -24.56
C ALA A 133 -6.87 -15.23 -25.14
N VAL A 134 -5.93 -16.02 -24.60
CA VAL A 134 -4.53 -16.06 -25.02
C VAL A 134 -4.23 -17.43 -25.62
N GLN A 135 -3.38 -17.48 -26.64
CA GLN A 135 -2.87 -18.69 -27.24
C GLN A 135 -1.35 -18.77 -27.07
N LEU A 136 -0.86 -19.92 -26.62
CA LEU A 136 0.55 -20.29 -26.69
C LEU A 136 0.78 -21.05 -28.01
N PRO A 137 1.50 -20.48 -28.99
CA PRO A 137 1.91 -21.19 -30.19
C PRO A 137 2.99 -22.23 -29.83
N GLY A 138 2.74 -23.49 -30.15
CA GLY A 138 3.68 -24.60 -29.92
C GLY A 138 3.24 -25.55 -28.80
N GLU A 139 4.19 -26.34 -28.32
CA GLU A 139 3.97 -27.33 -27.27
C GLU A 139 4.07 -26.71 -25.86
N LEU A 140 3.64 -27.51 -24.88
CA LEU A 140 3.79 -27.26 -23.45
C LEU A 140 5.22 -26.80 -23.09
N GLN A 141 5.35 -25.65 -22.43
CA GLN A 141 6.63 -25.21 -21.87
C GLN A 141 6.68 -25.56 -20.38
N GLN A 142 7.75 -26.21 -19.90
CA GLN A 142 7.88 -26.57 -18.49
C GLN A 142 9.33 -26.64 -18.05
N GLY A 143 9.58 -26.47 -16.75
CA GLY A 143 10.90 -26.58 -16.15
C GLY A 143 10.84 -26.87 -14.65
N ARG A 144 11.98 -27.24 -14.08
CA ARG A 144 12.15 -27.47 -12.64
C ARG A 144 13.43 -26.81 -12.16
N VAL A 145 13.36 -26.18 -10.99
CA VAL A 145 14.47 -25.53 -10.31
C VAL A 145 14.57 -26.09 -8.89
N GLN A 146 15.77 -26.44 -8.44
CA GLN A 146 16.03 -26.95 -7.10
C GLN A 146 17.21 -26.23 -6.48
N ARG A 147 17.07 -25.77 -5.24
CA ARG A 147 18.11 -25.05 -4.49
C ARG A 147 17.90 -25.15 -2.98
N ASP A 148 18.97 -25.40 -2.23
CA ASP A 148 18.98 -25.42 -0.75
C ASP A 148 17.84 -26.25 -0.12
N GLY A 149 17.52 -27.40 -0.73
CA GLY A 149 16.46 -28.31 -0.29
C GLY A 149 15.02 -27.92 -0.71
N ARG A 150 14.82 -26.75 -1.31
CA ARG A 150 13.55 -26.33 -1.93
C ARG A 150 13.57 -26.66 -3.41
N SER A 151 12.50 -27.27 -3.91
CA SER A 151 12.32 -27.50 -5.35
C SER A 151 10.99 -26.95 -5.83
N MET A 152 11.00 -26.36 -7.02
CA MET A 152 9.84 -25.83 -7.69
C MET A 152 9.80 -26.31 -9.13
N SER A 153 8.61 -26.59 -9.64
CA SER A 153 8.35 -26.77 -11.07
C SER A 153 7.43 -25.69 -11.59
N TRP A 154 7.64 -25.28 -12.84
CA TRP A 154 6.76 -24.36 -13.55
C TRP A 154 6.33 -24.98 -14.88
N ARG A 155 5.15 -24.57 -15.36
CA ARG A 155 4.56 -25.03 -16.61
C ARG A 155 3.70 -23.94 -17.23
N VAL A 156 3.70 -23.82 -18.54
CA VAL A 156 2.86 -22.91 -19.33
C VAL A 156 2.16 -23.71 -20.42
N GLU A 157 0.83 -23.79 -20.37
CA GLU A 157 0.04 -24.66 -21.25
C GLU A 157 -1.26 -24.00 -21.75
N ASN A 158 -1.72 -24.44 -22.94
CA ASN A 158 -3.03 -24.04 -23.45
C ASN A 158 -4.14 -24.80 -22.72
N LYS A 159 -5.12 -24.07 -22.18
CA LYS A 159 -6.31 -24.59 -21.50
C LYS A 159 -7.57 -24.03 -22.16
N GLY A 160 -7.96 -24.65 -23.27
CA GLY A 160 -9.06 -24.17 -24.11
C GLY A 160 -8.68 -22.88 -24.85
N ALA A 161 -9.42 -21.80 -24.60
CA ALA A 161 -9.14 -20.48 -25.18
C ALA A 161 -8.16 -19.62 -24.35
N ASP A 162 -7.69 -20.16 -23.22
CA ASP A 162 -6.84 -19.47 -22.26
C ASP A 162 -5.48 -20.15 -22.16
N VAL A 163 -4.49 -19.46 -21.61
CA VAL A 163 -3.21 -20.06 -21.21
C VAL A 163 -3.13 -20.14 -19.69
N GLN A 164 -2.70 -21.28 -19.16
CA GLN A 164 -2.42 -21.47 -17.74
C GLN A 164 -0.91 -21.52 -17.51
N VAL A 165 -0.41 -20.63 -16.66
CA VAL A 165 0.92 -20.69 -16.06
C VAL A 165 0.76 -21.29 -14.66
N LEU A 166 1.38 -22.42 -14.39
CA LEU A 166 1.32 -23.11 -13.10
C LEU A 166 2.73 -23.20 -12.52
N LEU A 167 2.90 -22.70 -11.30
CA LEU A 167 4.11 -22.84 -10.49
C LEU A 167 3.77 -23.68 -9.26
N VAL A 168 4.60 -24.66 -8.94
CA VAL A 168 4.39 -25.58 -7.81
C VAL A 168 5.70 -25.71 -7.05
N GLY A 169 5.71 -25.37 -5.77
CA GLY A 169 6.84 -25.54 -4.85
C GLY A 169 6.63 -26.68 -3.85
N LEU A 170 7.73 -27.28 -3.40
CA LEU A 170 7.77 -28.20 -2.26
C LEU A 170 8.12 -27.41 -0.98
N GLY A 171 7.15 -27.26 -0.07
CA GLY A 171 7.29 -26.53 1.21
C GLY A 171 6.13 -25.56 1.49
N ASP A 172 6.18 -24.85 2.63
CA ASP A 172 5.21 -23.80 2.98
C ASP A 172 5.20 -22.68 1.92
N SER A 173 4.01 -22.10 1.69
CA SER A 173 3.62 -21.06 0.71
C SER A 173 4.70 -20.52 -0.23
N LEU A 174 4.52 -20.75 -1.54
CA LEU A 174 5.38 -20.19 -2.60
C LEU A 174 5.13 -18.67 -2.74
N GLU A 175 6.09 -17.84 -2.34
CA GLU A 175 6.04 -16.40 -2.59
C GLU A 175 6.26 -16.12 -4.08
N VAL A 176 5.27 -15.53 -4.75
CA VAL A 176 5.36 -15.19 -6.18
C VAL A 176 4.99 -13.71 -6.36
N SER A 177 5.79 -12.98 -7.12
CA SER A 177 5.49 -11.61 -7.53
C SER A 177 5.29 -11.56 -9.05
N ASP A 178 4.28 -10.86 -9.52
CA ASP A 178 4.01 -10.70 -10.96
C ASP A 178 3.89 -9.23 -11.34
N ARG A 179 4.40 -8.86 -12.52
CA ARG A 179 4.26 -7.51 -13.10
C ARG A 179 4.09 -7.59 -14.61
N LEU A 180 3.16 -6.80 -15.15
CA LEU A 180 2.93 -6.68 -16.59
C LEU A 180 3.43 -5.31 -17.06
N GLU A 181 4.44 -5.29 -17.92
CA GLU A 181 5.10 -4.07 -18.40
C GLU A 181 5.02 -3.94 -19.92
N VAL A 182 5.16 -2.70 -20.41
CA VAL A 182 5.24 -2.41 -21.84
C VAL A 182 6.68 -2.59 -22.31
N ALA A 183 6.89 -3.41 -23.34
CA ALA A 183 8.18 -3.71 -23.95
C ALA A 183 8.16 -3.32 -25.43
N GLY A 184 8.23 -2.01 -25.71
CA GLY A 184 8.13 -1.48 -27.07
C GLY A 184 6.69 -1.54 -27.61
N ASP A 185 6.49 -2.28 -28.70
CA ASP A 185 5.17 -2.59 -29.29
C ASP A 185 4.50 -3.84 -28.65
N ARG A 186 5.22 -4.50 -27.74
CA ARG A 186 4.82 -5.75 -27.09
C ARG A 186 4.61 -5.56 -25.60
N TRP A 187 4.14 -6.62 -24.96
CA TRP A 187 3.91 -6.67 -23.51
C TRP A 187 4.74 -7.77 -22.89
N MET A 188 5.27 -7.54 -21.69
CA MET A 188 6.07 -8.51 -20.96
C MET A 188 5.44 -8.79 -19.60
N LEU A 189 5.05 -10.04 -19.36
CA LEU A 189 4.65 -10.50 -18.03
C LEU A 189 5.85 -11.12 -17.34
N TRP A 190 6.29 -10.51 -16.26
CA TRP A 190 7.35 -11.01 -15.38
C TRP A 190 6.72 -11.74 -14.21
N ILE A 191 7.24 -12.91 -13.89
CA ILE A 191 6.85 -13.72 -12.73
C ILE A 191 8.13 -14.06 -11.97
N GLU A 192 8.28 -13.50 -10.78
CA GLU A 192 9.46 -13.64 -9.93
C GLU A 192 9.14 -14.51 -8.72
N VAL A 193 10.01 -15.49 -8.46
CA VAL A 193 9.87 -16.42 -7.35
C VAL A 193 11.18 -16.46 -6.56
N PRO A 194 11.27 -15.76 -5.41
CA PRO A 194 12.46 -15.83 -4.56
C PRO A 194 12.63 -17.24 -4.00
N LEU A 195 13.84 -17.79 -4.13
CA LEU A 195 14.20 -19.08 -3.53
C LEU A 195 15.11 -18.90 -2.30
N THR A 196 15.29 -17.67 -1.82
CA THR A 196 16.10 -17.32 -0.64
C THR A 196 15.37 -17.60 0.67
N MET A 197 16.12 -18.05 1.69
CA MET A 197 15.61 -18.08 3.06
C MET A 197 15.30 -16.63 3.51
N PRO A 198 14.20 -16.36 4.23
CA PRO A 198 14.22 -15.24 5.14
C PRO A 198 15.35 -15.54 6.11
N SER A 199 16.42 -14.74 6.09
CA SER A 199 17.39 -14.76 7.17
C SER A 199 16.62 -14.30 8.41
N SER A 200 16.06 -15.24 9.17
CA SER A 200 15.96 -15.05 10.62
C SER A 200 17.34 -14.59 11.03
N THR A 201 17.44 -13.34 11.48
CA THR A 201 18.61 -12.81 12.13
C THR A 201 18.95 -13.76 13.27
N LEU A 202 19.84 -14.71 13.00
CA LEU A 202 20.64 -15.35 14.01
C LEU A 202 21.30 -14.19 14.75
N ALA A 203 20.85 -13.97 15.98
CA ALA A 203 21.58 -13.14 16.92
C ALA A 203 23.06 -13.55 16.87
N PRO A 204 24.01 -12.60 16.90
CA PRO A 204 25.42 -12.93 17.04
C PRO A 204 25.60 -13.87 18.23
N VAL A 205 26.30 -14.98 18.02
CA VAL A 205 26.62 -16.01 19.02
C VAL A 205 27.69 -15.50 19.99
N GLU A 206 27.60 -14.24 20.43
CA GLU A 206 28.56 -13.64 21.36
C GLU A 206 28.16 -13.77 22.83
N ALA A 207 27.00 -14.35 23.14
CA ALA A 207 26.51 -14.50 24.52
C ALA A 207 26.53 -15.96 25.03
N LEU A 208 27.56 -16.75 24.67
CA LEU A 208 27.76 -18.11 25.23
C LEU A 208 29.01 -18.26 26.11
N GLN A 209 29.72 -17.17 26.41
CA GLN A 209 30.92 -17.23 27.26
C GLN A 209 30.68 -16.96 28.75
N ASP A 210 29.49 -16.49 29.14
CA ASP A 210 29.12 -16.16 30.54
C ASP A 210 27.92 -16.98 31.05
N LEU A 211 27.87 -18.27 30.72
CA LEU A 211 27.00 -19.21 31.42
C LEU A 211 27.76 -19.80 32.61
N PRO A 212 27.25 -19.72 33.85
CA PRO A 212 27.90 -20.36 35.00
C PRO A 212 27.95 -21.88 34.78
N ALA A 213 29.06 -22.50 35.19
CA ALA A 213 29.26 -23.94 35.11
C ALA A 213 28.10 -24.67 35.80
N ALA A 214 27.46 -25.58 35.06
CA ALA A 214 26.34 -26.37 35.54
C ALA A 214 26.76 -27.21 36.75
N GLU A 215 26.11 -26.95 37.88
CA GLU A 215 26.20 -27.77 39.07
C GLU A 215 25.52 -29.13 38.81
N ASN A 216 26.16 -30.21 39.21
CA ASN A 216 25.73 -31.58 38.93
C ASN A 216 24.34 -31.88 39.50
N ALA A 217 23.35 -32.00 38.63
CA ALA A 217 22.05 -32.59 38.97
C ALA A 217 22.19 -34.13 39.07
N PRO A 218 21.56 -34.79 40.06
CA PRO A 218 21.65 -36.23 40.21
C PRO A 218 20.91 -36.94 39.07
N SER A 219 21.50 -38.06 38.59
CA SER A 219 20.95 -38.93 37.55
C SER A 219 19.51 -39.32 37.82
N MET A 220 18.57 -38.72 37.09
CA MET A 220 17.25 -39.29 36.87
C MET A 220 17.26 -40.06 35.56
N LEU A 221 16.84 -41.33 35.64
CA LEU A 221 16.76 -42.28 34.55
C LEU A 221 16.01 -41.73 33.33
N GLU A 222 16.60 -41.90 32.15
CA GLU A 222 15.91 -41.76 30.86
C GLU A 222 14.63 -42.61 30.85
N PRO A 223 13.46 -42.06 30.48
CA PRO A 223 12.29 -42.87 30.23
C PRO A 223 12.51 -43.67 28.94
N THR A 224 12.47 -45.00 29.06
CA THR A 224 12.54 -45.93 27.92
C THR A 224 11.29 -45.78 27.04
N LEU A 225 11.52 -45.71 25.72
CA LEU A 225 10.46 -45.62 24.72
C LEU A 225 9.56 -46.87 24.74
N PRO A 226 8.24 -46.74 24.53
CA PRO A 226 7.30 -47.84 24.62
C PRO A 226 7.42 -48.85 23.46
N ALA A 227 7.24 -50.13 23.77
CA ALA A 227 7.58 -51.29 22.93
C ALA A 227 6.79 -51.43 21.61
N TRP A 228 5.74 -50.64 21.37
CA TRP A 228 5.00 -50.67 20.10
C TRP A 228 5.80 -50.05 18.94
N VAL A 229 6.86 -49.29 19.23
CA VAL A 229 7.76 -48.70 18.23
C VAL A 229 8.67 -49.74 17.55
N SER A 230 8.85 -50.92 18.16
CA SER A 230 9.80 -51.95 17.67
C SER A 230 9.15 -53.29 17.30
N ALA A 231 7.82 -53.38 17.24
CA ALA A 231 7.13 -54.63 16.88
C ALA A 231 7.07 -54.81 15.35
N PRO A 232 7.59 -55.93 14.79
CA PRO A 232 7.47 -56.19 13.36
C PRO A 232 6.02 -56.61 13.00
N LEU A 233 5.50 -56.06 11.90
CA LEU A 233 4.23 -56.43 11.31
C LEU A 233 4.29 -57.87 10.78
N ALA A 234 3.63 -58.80 11.48
CA ALA A 234 3.43 -60.16 10.99
C ALA A 234 2.47 -60.14 9.80
N SER A 235 2.99 -60.47 8.63
CA SER A 235 2.20 -60.80 7.43
C SER A 235 1.81 -62.27 7.52
N ASP A 236 0.60 -62.55 7.99
CA ASP A 236 -0.20 -63.71 7.58
C ASP A 236 -1.41 -63.81 8.52
N VAL A 237 -2.63 -63.69 7.97
CA VAL A 237 -3.71 -64.67 8.17
C VAL A 237 -4.70 -64.52 7.01
N ALA A 238 -4.83 -65.59 6.24
CA ALA A 238 -5.87 -65.81 5.25
C ALA A 238 -7.22 -66.18 5.92
N SER A 239 -8.30 -65.56 5.42
CA SER A 239 -9.67 -66.14 5.26
C SER A 239 -10.51 -66.42 6.54
N PRO A 240 -11.86 -66.51 6.46
CA PRO A 240 -12.74 -65.45 6.96
C PRO A 240 -13.70 -65.92 8.07
N VAL A 241 -14.28 -64.99 8.82
CA VAL A 241 -15.41 -65.27 9.75
C VAL A 241 -16.71 -64.68 9.16
N PRO A 242 -17.87 -65.37 9.25
CA PRO A 242 -19.10 -64.99 8.56
C PRO A 242 -19.79 -63.78 9.19
N ILE A 243 -20.39 -62.93 8.36
CA ILE A 243 -21.22 -61.80 8.78
C ILE A 243 -22.68 -62.16 8.47
N GLU A 244 -23.53 -62.26 9.50
CA GLU A 244 -24.99 -62.21 9.36
C GLU A 244 -25.49 -60.77 9.45
N PRO A 245 -26.64 -60.44 8.81
CA PRO A 245 -26.93 -59.10 8.30
C PRO A 245 -27.71 -58.24 9.30
N ALA A 246 -27.34 -56.97 9.38
CA ALA A 246 -28.15 -55.94 10.04
C ALA A 246 -28.37 -54.75 9.09
N ALA A 247 -29.63 -54.60 8.70
CA ALA A 247 -30.34 -53.35 8.46
C ALA A 247 -29.76 -52.34 7.43
N GLU A 248 -30.21 -52.53 6.19
CA GLU A 248 -30.82 -51.52 5.31
C GLU A 248 -30.71 -50.04 5.78
N LEU A 249 -29.59 -49.40 5.44
CA LEU A 249 -29.49 -47.95 5.37
C LEU A 249 -29.92 -47.50 3.97
N ALA A 250 -31.03 -46.76 3.94
CA ALA A 250 -31.61 -46.14 2.77
C ALA A 250 -30.56 -45.44 1.89
N ALA A 251 -30.58 -45.79 0.60
CA ALA A 251 -29.76 -45.17 -0.42
C ALA A 251 -30.04 -43.65 -0.48
N VAL A 252 -29.09 -42.85 -0.01
CA VAL A 252 -29.01 -41.44 -0.41
C VAL A 252 -28.60 -41.44 -1.87
N ALA A 253 -29.58 -41.18 -2.74
CA ALA A 253 -29.33 -40.95 -4.16
C ALA A 253 -28.37 -39.78 -4.31
N LEU A 254 -27.17 -40.05 -4.84
CA LEU A 254 -26.24 -39.02 -5.27
C LEU A 254 -26.93 -38.13 -6.31
N PRO A 255 -26.79 -36.80 -6.26
CA PRO A 255 -27.33 -35.91 -7.29
C PRO A 255 -26.61 -36.16 -8.62
N SER A 256 -27.20 -37.01 -9.45
CA SER A 256 -26.82 -37.25 -10.85
C SER A 256 -27.34 -36.12 -11.73
N GLY A 257 -26.69 -34.96 -11.67
CA GLY A 257 -26.90 -33.86 -12.61
C GLY A 257 -25.59 -33.14 -12.86
N PRO A 258 -25.33 -32.64 -14.09
CA PRO A 258 -24.14 -31.83 -14.34
C PRO A 258 -24.13 -30.65 -13.34
N PRO A 259 -22.98 -30.33 -12.73
CA PRO A 259 -22.89 -29.24 -11.76
C PRO A 259 -23.40 -27.96 -12.42
N GLN A 260 -24.51 -27.43 -11.93
CA GLN A 260 -24.98 -26.12 -12.35
C GLN A 260 -24.06 -25.09 -11.71
N VAL A 261 -22.98 -24.76 -12.42
CA VAL A 261 -22.12 -23.63 -12.09
C VAL A 261 -22.93 -22.37 -12.40
N LYS A 262 -23.54 -21.78 -11.36
CA LYS A 262 -23.92 -20.37 -11.41
C LYS A 262 -22.63 -19.56 -11.50
N ILE A 263 -22.22 -19.24 -12.71
CA ILE A 263 -21.13 -18.30 -12.98
C ILE A 263 -21.68 -16.92 -12.63
N GLU A 264 -21.56 -16.52 -11.36
CA GLU A 264 -21.66 -15.11 -11.02
C GLU A 264 -20.48 -14.39 -11.70
N ALA A 265 -20.79 -13.30 -12.41
CA ALA A 265 -19.78 -12.49 -13.06
C ALA A 265 -18.74 -12.05 -12.01
N HIS A 266 -17.49 -12.49 -12.18
CA HIS A 266 -16.37 -12.08 -11.32
C HIS A 266 -16.24 -10.55 -11.42
N ARG A 267 -16.79 -9.84 -10.42
CA ARG A 267 -16.57 -8.41 -10.27
C ARG A 267 -15.07 -8.21 -10.04
N PRO A 268 -14.42 -7.29 -10.79
CA PRO A 268 -13.05 -6.90 -10.47
C PRO A 268 -12.99 -6.50 -9.00
N ASP A 269 -11.90 -6.85 -8.32
CA ASP A 269 -11.70 -6.46 -6.93
C ASP A 269 -11.77 -4.93 -6.84
N GLY A 270 -12.87 -4.42 -6.27
CA GLY A 270 -13.12 -2.99 -6.20
C GLY A 270 -12.04 -2.26 -5.42
N LEU A 271 -11.36 -2.96 -4.50
CA LEU A 271 -10.27 -2.39 -3.74
C LEU A 271 -9.08 -2.10 -4.66
N GLU A 272 -8.71 -3.02 -5.54
CA GLU A 272 -7.67 -2.81 -6.55
C GLU A 272 -7.98 -1.64 -7.48
N LEU A 273 -9.22 -1.57 -7.95
CA LEU A 273 -9.66 -0.46 -8.81
C LEU A 273 -9.53 0.90 -8.10
N ALA A 274 -9.92 0.96 -6.82
CA ALA A 274 -9.77 2.17 -6.02
C ALA A 274 -8.29 2.52 -5.77
N ARG A 275 -7.44 1.53 -5.45
CA ARG A 275 -5.99 1.74 -5.27
C ARG A 275 -5.36 2.27 -6.55
N GLN A 276 -5.72 1.71 -7.69
CA GLN A 276 -5.24 2.15 -8.99
C GLN A 276 -5.74 3.56 -9.35
N ALA A 277 -6.99 3.90 -9.00
CA ALA A 277 -7.52 5.25 -9.17
C ALA A 277 -6.74 6.27 -8.33
N LEU A 278 -6.41 5.96 -7.07
CA LEU A 278 -5.56 6.81 -6.23
C LEU A 278 -4.16 7.01 -6.81
N GLN A 279 -3.54 5.97 -7.34
CA GLN A 279 -2.22 6.07 -7.99
C GLN A 279 -2.24 6.99 -9.21
N ARG A 280 -3.36 7.04 -9.94
CA ARG A 280 -3.57 7.95 -11.08
C ARG A 280 -3.98 9.36 -10.67
N GLY A 281 -4.18 9.62 -9.36
CA GLY A 281 -4.69 10.90 -8.85
C GLY A 281 -6.20 11.09 -9.03
N ASP A 282 -6.93 10.07 -9.49
CA ASP A 282 -8.39 10.10 -9.61
C ASP A 282 -9.02 9.77 -8.25
N THR A 283 -8.93 10.72 -7.33
CA THR A 283 -9.41 10.58 -5.95
C THR A 283 -10.93 10.48 -5.87
N ALA A 284 -11.66 11.15 -6.77
CA ALA A 284 -13.12 11.10 -6.81
C ALA A 284 -13.63 9.69 -7.13
N ARG A 285 -13.06 9.03 -8.15
CA ARG A 285 -13.41 7.64 -8.46
C ARG A 285 -13.01 6.68 -7.35
N ALA A 286 -11.81 6.85 -6.78
CA ALA A 286 -11.36 6.02 -5.68
C ALA A 286 -12.32 6.08 -4.48
N ILE A 287 -12.74 7.29 -4.08
CA ILE A 287 -13.71 7.49 -2.99
C ILE A 287 -15.02 6.78 -3.30
N ALA A 288 -15.58 6.94 -4.51
CA ALA A 288 -16.85 6.33 -4.88
C ALA A 288 -16.81 4.79 -4.81
N GLU A 289 -15.74 4.17 -5.31
CA GLU A 289 -15.55 2.72 -5.25
C GLU A 289 -15.37 2.24 -3.80
N LEU A 290 -14.59 2.96 -2.98
CA LEU A 290 -14.34 2.62 -1.58
C LEU A 290 -15.59 2.80 -0.69
N GLU A 291 -16.40 3.83 -0.92
CA GLU A 291 -17.69 4.02 -0.25
C GLU A 291 -18.68 2.90 -0.63
N ALA A 292 -18.69 2.47 -1.90
CA ALA A 292 -19.50 1.33 -2.32
C ALA A 292 -19.05 0.03 -1.65
N LEU A 293 -17.73 -0.19 -1.52
CA LEU A 293 -17.19 -1.32 -0.77
C LEU A 293 -17.55 -1.24 0.71
N GLN A 294 -17.43 -0.07 1.33
CA GLN A 294 -17.77 0.11 2.75
C GLN A 294 -19.22 -0.31 3.04
N LYS A 295 -20.17 -0.05 2.14
CA LYS A 295 -21.57 -0.48 2.32
C LYS A 295 -21.73 -2.00 2.42
N THR A 296 -20.88 -2.76 1.74
CA THR A 296 -20.90 -4.23 1.74
C THR A 296 -19.94 -4.85 2.78
N ARG A 297 -18.84 -4.15 3.09
CA ARG A 297 -17.72 -4.60 3.93
C ARG A 297 -17.44 -3.55 5.02
N SER A 298 -18.46 -3.21 5.81
CA SER A 298 -18.43 -2.04 6.71
C SER A 298 -17.38 -2.07 7.81
N ARG A 299 -16.86 -3.26 8.16
CA ARG A 299 -15.85 -3.45 9.21
C ARG A 299 -14.49 -3.92 8.67
N ASP A 300 -14.31 -3.91 7.36
CA ASP A 300 -13.04 -4.32 6.75
C ASP A 300 -11.99 -3.21 6.95
N PRO A 301 -10.95 -3.42 7.77
CA PRO A 301 -9.98 -2.38 8.08
C PRO A 301 -9.25 -1.87 6.83
N GLN A 302 -9.04 -2.73 5.81
CA GLN A 302 -8.35 -2.31 4.59
C GLN A 302 -9.18 -1.30 3.81
N VAL A 303 -10.48 -1.55 3.64
CA VAL A 303 -11.40 -0.62 2.96
C VAL A 303 -11.43 0.72 3.68
N LEU A 304 -11.55 0.70 5.02
CA LEU A 304 -11.58 1.90 5.84
C LEU A 304 -10.27 2.71 5.74
N ARG A 305 -9.11 2.05 5.79
CA ARG A 305 -7.79 2.69 5.67
C ARG A 305 -7.60 3.31 4.30
N TRP A 306 -7.98 2.61 3.23
CA TRP A 306 -7.91 3.15 1.88
C TRP A 306 -8.87 4.30 1.65
N LEU A 307 -10.09 4.24 2.21
CA LEU A 307 -11.05 5.35 2.15
C LEU A 307 -10.53 6.59 2.89
N ALA A 308 -9.95 6.39 4.08
CA ALA A 308 -9.30 7.47 4.83
C ALA A 308 -8.15 8.12 4.04
N ARG A 309 -7.27 7.31 3.42
CA ARG A 309 -6.20 7.81 2.53
C ARG A 309 -6.76 8.54 1.32
N ALA A 310 -7.88 8.07 0.75
CA ALA A 310 -8.53 8.69 -0.38
C ALA A 310 -9.09 10.08 -0.04
N TYR A 311 -9.73 10.24 1.13
CA TYR A 311 -10.16 11.55 1.62
C TYR A 311 -8.99 12.51 1.86
N LEU A 312 -7.88 12.04 2.46
CA LEU A 312 -6.67 12.86 2.60
C LEU A 312 -6.10 13.28 1.24
N ALA A 313 -6.04 12.38 0.26
CA ALA A 313 -5.54 12.67 -1.07
C ALA A 313 -6.45 13.65 -1.84
N ALA A 314 -7.77 13.59 -1.60
CA ALA A 314 -8.73 14.53 -2.17
C ALA A 314 -8.73 15.90 -1.48
N GLY A 315 -8.07 16.04 -0.32
CA GLY A 315 -8.20 17.22 0.54
C GLY A 315 -9.58 17.33 1.21
N ASP A 316 -10.40 16.27 1.20
CA ASP A 316 -11.72 16.23 1.83
C ASP A 316 -11.60 15.94 3.33
N GLN A 317 -10.90 16.83 3.99
CA GLN A 317 -10.48 16.70 5.37
C GLN A 317 -11.68 16.76 6.33
N GLN A 318 -12.67 17.60 6.02
CA GLN A 318 -13.89 17.71 6.84
C GLN A 318 -14.66 16.40 6.88
N ARG A 319 -14.86 15.74 5.73
CA ARG A 319 -15.55 14.44 5.67
C ARG A 319 -14.79 13.39 6.48
N LEU A 320 -13.46 13.35 6.35
CA LEU A 320 -12.60 12.44 7.11
C LEU A 320 -12.75 12.63 8.63
N LEU A 321 -12.67 13.89 9.09
CA LEU A 321 -12.77 14.22 10.52
C LEU A 321 -14.14 13.90 11.11
N SER A 322 -15.22 13.99 10.34
CA SER A 322 -16.56 13.58 10.81
C SER A 322 -16.77 12.07 10.82
N TRP A 323 -16.20 11.35 9.85
CA TRP A 323 -16.51 9.94 9.61
C TRP A 323 -15.59 8.97 10.36
N LEU A 324 -14.30 9.26 10.41
CA LEU A 324 -13.28 8.35 10.92
C LEU A 324 -13.36 8.07 12.44
N PRO A 325 -13.76 9.04 13.30
CA PRO A 325 -13.93 8.77 14.73
C PRO A 325 -14.94 7.63 15.01
N GLU A 326 -16.05 7.57 14.27
CA GLU A 326 -17.05 6.51 14.41
C GLU A 326 -16.48 5.13 14.05
N GLN A 327 -15.59 5.06 13.05
CA GLN A 327 -14.94 3.82 12.64
C GLN A 327 -13.94 3.34 13.71
N LEU A 328 -13.21 4.27 14.33
CA LEU A 328 -12.26 3.97 15.39
C LEU A 328 -12.91 3.46 16.69
N VAL A 329 -14.17 3.82 16.95
CA VAL A 329 -14.94 3.21 18.05
C VAL A 329 -15.11 1.70 17.83
N GLN A 330 -15.26 1.26 16.58
CA GLN A 330 -15.40 -0.16 16.24
C GLN A 330 -14.06 -0.88 16.12
N LEU A 331 -13.00 -0.16 15.75
CA LEU A 331 -11.64 -0.68 15.57
C LEU A 331 -10.62 0.08 16.45
N PRO A 332 -10.74 0.00 17.79
CA PRO A 332 -9.97 0.85 18.70
C PRO A 332 -8.45 0.58 18.67
N TYR A 333 -8.01 -0.55 18.13
CA TYR A 333 -6.59 -0.92 18.05
C TYR A 333 -6.00 -0.74 16.64
N ASP A 334 -6.75 -0.18 15.69
CA ASP A 334 -6.23 0.13 14.37
C ASP A 334 -5.34 1.37 14.41
N SER A 335 -4.03 1.15 14.58
CA SER A 335 -3.00 2.19 14.66
C SER A 335 -2.96 3.07 13.41
N GLU A 336 -3.25 2.50 12.25
CA GLU A 336 -3.14 3.19 10.97
C GLU A 336 -4.29 4.17 10.75
N LEU A 337 -5.54 3.76 11.05
CA LEU A 337 -6.69 4.65 11.06
C LEU A 337 -6.49 5.80 12.05
N ARG A 338 -5.96 5.50 13.23
CA ARG A 338 -5.65 6.51 14.25
C ARG A 338 -4.57 7.49 13.76
N LEU A 339 -3.53 6.99 13.10
CA LEU A 339 -2.49 7.81 12.48
C LEU A 339 -3.08 8.75 11.41
N LEU A 340 -3.98 8.25 10.55
CA LEU A 340 -4.62 9.03 9.50
C LEU A 340 -5.54 10.12 10.09
N LEU A 341 -6.28 9.81 11.16
CA LEU A 341 -7.09 10.79 11.89
C LEU A 341 -6.21 11.90 12.48
N ALA A 342 -5.13 11.52 13.18
CA ALA A 342 -4.22 12.49 13.79
C ALA A 342 -3.52 13.38 12.76
N ARG A 343 -3.12 12.83 11.61
CA ARG A 343 -2.59 13.63 10.49
C ARG A 343 -3.62 14.64 9.99
N SER A 344 -4.87 14.21 9.83
CA SER A 344 -5.96 15.10 9.46
C SER A 344 -6.17 16.20 10.51
N GLN A 345 -6.14 15.88 11.81
CA GLN A 345 -6.27 16.89 12.86
C GLN A 345 -5.12 17.91 12.84
N LEU A 346 -3.88 17.46 12.64
CA LEU A 346 -2.71 18.34 12.50
C LEU A 346 -2.81 19.25 11.28
N GLN A 347 -3.26 18.72 10.13
CA GLN A 347 -3.50 19.52 8.93
C GLN A 347 -4.60 20.58 9.13
N ALA A 348 -5.53 20.35 10.07
CA ALA A 348 -6.59 21.30 10.43
C ALA A 348 -6.12 22.34 11.45
N GLY A 349 -4.88 22.21 11.94
CA GLY A 349 -4.34 23.04 13.02
C GLY A 349 -4.75 22.59 14.43
N ASP A 350 -5.45 21.46 14.58
CA ASP A 350 -5.86 20.92 15.88
C ASP A 350 -4.85 19.89 16.40
N ALA A 351 -3.67 20.38 16.78
CA ALA A 351 -2.61 19.53 17.32
C ALA A 351 -2.99 18.89 18.67
N ARG A 352 -3.87 19.53 19.45
CA ARG A 352 -4.34 18.97 20.74
C ARG A 352 -5.21 17.75 20.52
N ALA A 353 -6.14 17.78 19.57
CA ALA A 353 -6.93 16.61 19.21
C ALA A 353 -6.07 15.48 18.65
N ALA A 354 -5.03 15.81 17.88
CA ALA A 354 -4.07 14.83 17.37
C ALA A 354 -3.32 14.08 18.49
N VAL A 355 -2.80 14.80 19.49
CA VAL A 355 -2.18 14.18 20.68
C VAL A 355 -3.19 13.27 21.38
N ALA A 356 -4.38 13.78 21.72
CA ALA A 356 -5.40 13.00 22.43
C ALA A 356 -5.81 11.74 21.66
N THR A 357 -5.87 11.82 20.32
CA THR A 357 -6.17 10.68 19.45
C THR A 357 -5.05 9.63 19.49
N LEU A 358 -3.80 10.05 19.39
CA LEU A 358 -2.63 9.17 19.35
C LEU A 358 -2.28 8.53 20.72
N GLU A 359 -2.67 9.15 21.83
CA GLU A 359 -2.42 8.60 23.18
C GLU A 359 -3.41 7.50 23.60
N GLN A 360 -4.58 7.40 22.96
CA GLN A 360 -5.66 6.52 23.41
C GLN A 360 -5.34 5.02 23.34
N SER A 361 -4.75 4.54 22.25
CA SER A 361 -4.33 3.14 22.14
C SER A 361 -3.10 3.02 21.24
N PRO A 362 -1.92 3.42 21.74
CA PRO A 362 -0.69 3.38 20.96
C PRO A 362 -0.26 1.93 20.69
N PRO A 363 0.27 1.64 19.48
CA PRO A 363 0.91 0.35 19.20
C PRO A 363 2.25 0.22 19.93
N ARG A 364 2.97 -0.90 19.76
CA ARG A 364 4.35 -1.00 20.25
C ARG A 364 5.30 -0.13 19.42
N LEU A 365 6.20 0.58 20.10
CA LEU A 365 7.09 1.55 19.46
C LEU A 365 8.03 0.89 18.45
N GLU A 366 8.50 -0.31 18.73
CA GLU A 366 9.40 -1.08 17.85
C GLU A 366 8.73 -1.48 16.53
N GLN A 367 7.42 -1.67 16.54
CA GLN A 367 6.63 -2.10 15.39
C GLN A 367 6.26 -0.91 14.49
N GLU A 368 5.85 0.20 15.10
CA GLU A 368 5.25 1.34 14.40
C GLU A 368 5.94 2.68 14.77
N PRO A 369 7.25 2.86 14.51
CA PRO A 369 7.96 4.08 14.91
C PRO A 369 7.44 5.34 14.23
N ASN A 370 6.81 5.23 13.05
CA ASN A 370 6.20 6.35 12.35
C ASN A 370 5.00 6.94 13.12
N TYR A 371 4.31 6.11 13.90
CA TYR A 371 3.23 6.55 14.77
C TYR A 371 3.75 7.47 15.87
N PHE A 372 4.83 7.06 16.52
CA PHE A 372 5.47 7.81 17.57
C PHE A 372 6.19 9.05 17.04
N ALA A 373 6.71 9.03 15.81
CA ALA A 373 7.24 10.24 15.17
C ALA A 373 6.16 11.32 15.04
N LEU A 374 4.94 10.94 14.66
CA LEU A 374 3.82 11.87 14.56
C LEU A 374 3.39 12.38 15.94
N LEU A 375 3.31 11.50 16.93
CA LEU A 375 2.98 11.88 18.31
C LEU A 375 4.03 12.85 18.89
N ALA A 376 5.32 12.56 18.70
CA ALA A 376 6.41 13.43 19.15
C ALA A 376 6.36 14.80 18.49
N ALA A 377 6.03 14.88 17.20
CA ALA A 377 5.81 16.14 16.49
C ALA A 377 4.56 16.88 16.97
N ALA A 378 3.47 16.16 17.27
CA ALA A 378 2.25 16.75 17.83
C ALA A 378 2.49 17.32 19.24
N TYR A 379 3.34 16.67 20.06
CA TYR A 379 3.81 17.22 21.33
C TYR A 379 4.57 18.54 21.13
N GLN A 380 5.41 18.65 20.10
CA GLN A 380 6.11 19.92 19.81
C GLN A 380 5.14 21.04 19.43
N GLN A 381 4.15 20.76 18.58
CA GLN A 381 3.15 21.76 18.20
C GLN A 381 2.26 22.20 19.37
N THR A 382 2.14 21.37 20.39
CA THR A 382 1.40 21.67 21.63
C THR A 382 2.30 22.13 22.78
N GLU A 383 3.57 22.43 22.49
CA GLU A 383 4.58 22.92 23.45
C GLU A 383 4.88 21.94 24.62
N GLN A 384 4.54 20.66 24.43
CA GLN A 384 4.85 19.57 25.37
C GLN A 384 6.27 19.06 25.14
N TRP A 385 7.25 19.96 25.29
CA TRP A 385 8.64 19.73 24.91
C TRP A 385 9.28 18.54 25.63
N GLN A 386 8.97 18.35 26.91
CA GLN A 386 9.50 17.24 27.72
C GLN A 386 9.02 15.88 27.18
N MET A 387 7.72 15.74 26.93
CA MET A 387 7.13 14.53 26.36
C MET A 387 7.70 14.21 24.98
N SER A 388 7.89 15.26 24.15
CA SER A 388 8.53 15.12 22.85
C SER A 388 9.97 14.62 22.96
N ALA A 389 10.78 15.22 23.84
CA ALA A 389 12.16 14.84 24.04
C ALA A 389 12.30 13.39 24.51
N ASP A 390 11.49 12.98 25.49
CA ASP A 390 11.53 11.62 26.03
C ASP A 390 11.11 10.58 24.98
N LEU A 391 10.12 10.89 24.16
CA LEU A 391 9.70 10.01 23.08
C LEU A 391 10.77 9.90 21.98
N TYR A 392 11.36 11.01 21.54
CA TYR A 392 12.46 10.94 20.57
C TYR A 392 13.69 10.20 21.11
N ARG A 393 14.02 10.33 22.39
CA ARG A 393 15.12 9.54 23.01
C ARG A 393 14.85 8.04 22.91
N GLN A 394 13.63 7.59 23.21
CA GLN A 394 13.24 6.18 23.07
C GLN A 394 13.36 5.72 21.61
N MET A 395 12.88 6.52 20.66
CA MET A 395 12.97 6.21 19.23
C MET A 395 14.42 6.13 18.73
N ILE A 396 15.27 7.07 19.14
CA ILE A 396 16.70 7.09 18.79
C ILE A 396 17.43 5.88 19.37
N ALA A 397 17.06 5.41 20.57
CA ALA A 397 17.63 4.20 21.15
C ALA A 397 17.38 2.97 20.26
N LEU A 398 16.25 2.92 19.53
CA LEU A 398 15.97 1.83 18.58
C LEU A 398 16.66 2.00 17.24
N ARG A 399 16.68 3.23 16.68
CA ARG A 399 17.36 3.52 15.40
C ARG A 399 18.18 4.81 15.51
N PRO A 400 19.46 4.71 15.91
CA PRO A 400 20.27 5.90 16.20
C PRO A 400 20.63 6.71 14.95
N THR A 401 20.57 6.10 13.76
CA THR A 401 20.95 6.69 12.47
C THR A 401 19.86 7.55 11.83
N GLN A 402 18.64 7.58 12.40
CA GLN A 402 17.54 8.33 11.81
C GLN A 402 17.66 9.84 12.08
N ALA A 403 18.09 10.58 11.06
CA ALA A 403 18.39 12.01 11.15
C ALA A 403 17.20 12.87 11.59
N THR A 404 15.99 12.52 11.12
CA THR A 404 14.75 13.26 11.45
C THR A 404 14.44 13.23 12.94
N TRP A 405 14.75 12.12 13.63
CA TRP A 405 14.49 11.98 15.07
C TRP A 405 15.54 12.73 15.89
N GLN A 406 16.80 12.72 15.45
CA GLN A 406 17.87 13.54 16.03
C GLN A 406 17.53 15.03 15.92
N LEU A 407 17.01 15.47 14.78
CA LEU A 407 16.54 16.85 14.59
C LEU A 407 15.38 17.16 15.55
N GLY A 408 14.37 16.29 15.61
CA GLY A 408 13.23 16.46 16.50
C GLY A 408 13.65 16.59 17.97
N LEU A 409 14.57 15.73 18.44
CA LEU A 409 15.13 15.82 19.78
C LEU A 409 15.91 17.13 19.99
N GLY A 410 16.70 17.58 19.01
CA GLY A 410 17.41 18.86 19.06
C GLY A 410 16.47 20.04 19.28
N ILE A 411 15.34 20.08 18.55
CA ILE A 411 14.31 21.12 18.69
C ILE A 411 13.69 21.08 20.10
N ALA A 412 13.32 19.89 20.59
CA ALA A 412 12.73 19.77 21.92
C ALA A 412 13.70 20.20 23.03
N LEU A 413 14.97 19.78 22.95
CA LEU A 413 15.99 20.16 23.94
C LEU A 413 16.30 21.65 23.92
N GLU A 414 16.27 22.27 22.74
CA GLU A 414 16.44 23.71 22.61
C GLU A 414 15.32 24.48 23.32
N GLN A 415 14.07 23.99 23.25
CA GLN A 415 12.93 24.58 23.95
C GLN A 415 12.90 24.26 25.45
N LEU A 416 13.65 23.24 25.89
CA LEU A 416 13.85 22.89 27.30
C LEU A 416 15.08 23.58 27.91
N ASP A 417 15.60 24.64 27.27
CA ASP A 417 16.79 25.37 27.70
C ASP A 417 18.04 24.47 27.90
N GLN A 418 18.20 23.45 27.05
CA GLN A 418 19.36 22.55 27.04
C GLN A 418 20.19 22.72 25.75
N PRO A 419 20.76 23.92 25.48
CA PRO A 419 21.36 24.27 24.20
C PRO A 419 22.57 23.41 23.82
N ALA A 420 23.41 23.04 24.78
CA ALA A 420 24.59 22.21 24.52
C ALA A 420 24.20 20.80 23.99
N GLN A 421 23.17 20.20 24.59
CA GLN A 421 22.64 18.91 24.12
C GLN A 421 21.94 19.07 22.77
N ALA A 422 21.13 20.13 22.60
CA ALA A 422 20.48 20.43 21.33
C ALA A 422 21.50 20.57 20.19
N GLY A 423 22.57 21.34 20.39
CA GLY A 423 23.65 21.52 19.41
C GLY A 423 24.38 20.22 19.04
N ARG A 424 24.51 19.27 19.97
CA ARG A 424 25.01 17.92 19.66
C ARG A 424 24.03 17.15 18.76
N HIS A 425 22.74 17.14 19.10
CA HIS A 425 21.73 16.42 18.34
C HIS A 425 21.50 17.02 16.95
N TYR A 426 21.59 18.33 16.77
CA TYR A 426 21.58 18.95 15.44
C TYR A 426 22.76 18.48 14.57
N ARG A 427 23.97 18.39 15.12
CA ARG A 427 25.13 17.85 14.38
C ARG A 427 24.97 16.36 14.05
N LEU A 428 24.43 15.57 14.96
CA LEU A 428 24.10 14.16 14.70
C LEU A 428 23.04 14.03 13.60
N ALA A 429 22.05 14.92 13.57
CA ALA A 429 21.04 14.94 12.52
C ALA A 429 21.67 15.17 11.13
N LEU A 430 22.67 16.05 11.02
CA LEU A 430 23.39 16.31 9.77
C LEU A 430 24.22 15.12 9.25
N GLN A 431 24.58 14.17 10.13
CA GLN A 431 25.35 12.98 9.77
C GLN A 431 24.46 11.82 9.28
N GLY A 432 23.16 11.86 9.57
CA GLY A 432 22.23 10.80 9.20
C GLY A 432 21.57 11.00 7.84
N VAL A 433 20.74 10.03 7.45
CA VAL A 433 19.98 10.03 6.19
C VAL A 433 18.52 10.38 6.47
N GLY A 434 17.84 11.05 5.52
CA GLY A 434 16.39 11.30 5.58
C GLY A 434 15.97 12.74 5.94
N LEU A 435 16.91 13.68 6.00
CA LEU A 435 16.62 15.11 6.02
C LEU A 435 16.63 15.68 4.59
N ASP A 436 15.64 16.50 4.27
CA ASP A 436 15.69 17.35 3.07
C ASP A 436 16.61 18.56 3.28
N ASP A 437 16.79 19.34 2.22
CA ASP A 437 17.73 20.46 2.22
C ASP A 437 17.33 21.59 3.18
N SER A 438 16.03 21.79 3.40
CA SER A 438 15.50 22.78 4.34
C SER A 438 15.86 22.39 5.77
N ALA A 439 15.52 21.16 6.14
CA ALA A 439 15.79 20.63 7.48
C ALA A 439 17.31 20.50 7.74
N ARG A 440 18.12 20.18 6.72
CA ARG A 440 19.59 20.20 6.82
C ARG A 440 20.14 21.61 7.06
N ARG A 441 19.65 22.63 6.33
CA ARG A 441 20.07 24.02 6.57
C ARG A 441 19.75 24.46 7.99
N PHE A 442 18.51 24.24 8.43
CA PHE A 442 18.10 24.54 9.79
C PHE A 442 18.99 23.86 10.84
N ALA A 443 19.22 22.54 10.71
CA ALA A 443 20.08 21.81 11.65
C ALA A 443 21.53 22.33 11.64
N SER A 444 22.05 22.73 10.47
CA SER A 444 23.40 23.29 10.34
C SER A 444 23.52 24.65 11.05
N GLU A 445 22.60 25.56 10.79
CA GLU A 445 22.57 26.89 11.41
C GLU A 445 22.45 26.78 12.93
N ARG A 446 21.47 26.02 13.42
CA ARG A 446 21.25 25.84 14.87
C ARG A 446 22.43 25.12 15.53
N GLY A 447 22.97 24.07 14.90
CA GLY A 447 24.15 23.36 15.41
C GLY A 447 25.39 24.25 15.55
N ASN A 448 25.59 25.18 14.63
CA ASN A 448 26.71 26.12 14.65
C ASN A 448 26.56 27.25 15.67
N ILE A 449 25.32 27.66 15.96
CA ILE A 449 25.01 28.68 16.98
C ILE A 449 25.16 28.08 18.38
N LEU A 450 24.54 26.92 18.61
CA LEU A 450 24.47 26.28 19.93
C LEU A 450 25.74 25.49 20.30
N GLY A 451 26.59 25.15 19.33
CA GLY A 451 27.88 24.48 19.58
C GLY A 451 29.02 25.42 19.98
N ARG A 452 28.81 26.74 19.98
CA ARG A 452 29.80 27.75 20.40
C ARG A 452 29.62 28.24 21.85
N GLN A 453 28.52 27.85 22.49
CA GLN A 453 28.20 28.11 23.88
C GLN A 453 28.61 26.91 24.72
#